data_AF-A0A410TUP9-F1
#
_entry.id   AF-A0A410TUP9-F1
#
_cell.length_a   1.000
_cell.length_b   1.000
_cell.length_c   1.000
_cell.angle_alpha   90.00
_cell.angle_beta   90.00
_cell.angle_gamma   90.00
#
_symmetry.space_group_name_H-M   'P 1'
#
loop_
_entity.id
_entity.type
_entity.pdbx_description
1 polymer ?
#
loop_
_entity_poly.entity_id
_entity_poly.type
_entity_poly.pdbx_seq_one_letter_code
_entity_poly.pdbx_strand_id
1 'polypeptide(L)'
;MDQNTNQTQNTKREAIETALETVDDLAVVWHRRNLRTQDHPGIEYATREHESILPLFVFDSSFYSEGGLACDARIQFLHECLADLAGQYRTLNGELTFIHDDPVDLLAALDTHVDEVVTTADPTGRYGL
;
A
#
# COMPACT_ATOMS: atom_id res chain seq x y z
N MET A 1 -13.23 -4.89 -21.00
CA MET A 1 -11.82 -4.60 -21.37
C MET A 1 -11.67 -3.08 -21.24
N ASP A 2 -11.42 -2.65 -20.01
CA ASP A 2 -11.98 -1.39 -19.50
C ASP A 2 -10.94 -0.27 -19.52
N GLN A 3 -11.03 0.57 -20.56
CA GLN A 3 -10.25 1.81 -20.73
C GLN A 3 -10.45 2.82 -19.57
N ASN A 4 -11.48 2.64 -18.75
CA ASN A 4 -11.88 3.56 -17.67
C ASN A 4 -11.09 3.33 -16.36
N THR A 5 -10.57 2.12 -16.14
CA THR A 5 -9.80 1.78 -14.94
C THR A 5 -8.42 2.44 -14.97
N ASN A 6 -7.73 2.41 -16.12
CA ASN A 6 -6.39 3.00 -16.27
C ASN A 6 -6.38 4.53 -16.06
N GLN A 7 -7.42 5.24 -16.51
CA GLN A 7 -7.48 6.69 -16.35
C GLN A 7 -7.71 7.11 -14.89
N THR A 8 -8.48 6.32 -14.14
CA THR A 8 -8.71 6.53 -12.70
C THR A 8 -7.44 6.26 -11.88
N GLN A 9 -6.65 5.24 -12.25
CA GLN A 9 -5.39 4.93 -11.55
C GLN A 9 -4.31 5.99 -11.80
N ASN A 10 -4.13 6.44 -13.05
CA ASN A 10 -3.10 7.44 -13.36
C ASN A 10 -3.36 8.77 -12.64
N THR A 11 -4.64 9.17 -12.56
CA THR A 11 -5.05 10.38 -11.83
C THR A 11 -4.77 10.25 -10.32
N LYS A 12 -4.97 9.06 -9.75
CA LYS A 12 -4.75 8.83 -8.32
C LYS A 12 -3.26 8.83 -7.97
N ARG A 13 -2.43 8.26 -8.84
CA ARG A 13 -0.97 8.27 -8.70
C ARG A 13 -0.41 9.68 -8.75
N GLU A 14 -0.74 10.45 -9.79
CA GLU A 14 -0.30 11.84 -9.96
C GLU A 14 -0.75 12.72 -8.77
N ALA A 15 -1.98 12.52 -8.28
CA ALA A 15 -2.48 13.24 -7.11
C ALA A 15 -1.71 12.91 -5.82
N ILE A 16 -1.28 11.65 -5.65
CA ILE A 16 -0.45 11.25 -4.51
C ILE A 16 0.93 11.87 -4.66
N GLU A 17 1.62 11.67 -5.78
CA GLU A 17 2.96 12.26 -6.03
C GLU A 17 2.95 13.78 -5.77
N THR A 18 1.94 14.51 -6.28
CA THR A 18 1.77 15.94 -6.03
C THR A 18 1.55 16.28 -4.55
N ALA A 19 0.78 15.47 -3.82
CA ALA A 19 0.54 15.69 -2.40
C ALA A 19 1.81 15.45 -1.57
N LEU A 20 2.61 14.44 -1.93
CA LEU A 20 3.85 14.09 -1.23
C LEU A 20 4.91 15.19 -1.36
N GLU A 21 4.98 15.88 -2.50
CA GLU A 21 5.90 17.03 -2.69
C GLU A 21 5.70 18.18 -1.70
N THR A 22 4.55 18.23 -1.00
CA THR A 22 4.22 19.30 -0.05
C THR A 22 4.42 18.90 1.41
N VAL A 23 4.76 17.64 1.69
CA VAL A 23 4.92 17.11 3.04
C VAL A 23 6.39 16.81 3.27
N ASP A 24 7.02 17.60 4.14
CA ASP A 24 8.37 17.33 4.61
C ASP A 24 8.33 16.18 5.65
N ASP A 25 9.41 15.39 5.71
CA ASP A 25 9.61 14.29 6.67
C ASP A 25 8.48 13.24 6.68
N LEU A 26 8.34 12.56 5.55
CA LEU A 26 7.28 11.60 5.29
C LEU A 26 7.83 10.20 5.02
N ALA A 27 7.35 9.22 5.77
CA ALA A 27 7.56 7.81 5.46
C ALA A 27 6.32 7.12 4.88
N VAL A 28 6.54 6.27 3.88
CA VAL A 28 5.50 5.37 3.37
C VAL A 28 5.55 4.06 4.16
N VAL A 29 4.44 3.67 4.77
CA VAL A 29 4.31 2.35 5.38
C VAL A 29 3.59 1.42 4.40
N TRP A 30 4.36 0.58 3.72
CA TRP A 30 3.84 -0.36 2.72
C TRP A 30 3.35 -1.66 3.35
N HIS A 31 2.03 -1.83 3.41
CA HIS A 31 1.33 -3.03 3.83
C HIS A 31 1.29 -4.06 2.71
N ARG A 32 1.78 -5.28 3.00
CA ARG A 32 1.74 -6.43 2.07
C ARG A 32 1.16 -7.66 2.71
N ARG A 33 1.75 -8.01 3.85
CA ARG A 33 1.39 -9.06 4.80
C ARG A 33 1.44 -8.36 6.16
N ASN A 34 0.69 -8.84 7.16
CA ASN A 34 0.46 -8.12 8.43
C ASN A 34 -0.51 -6.92 8.34
N LEU A 35 -1.73 -7.15 7.84
CA LEU A 35 -2.77 -6.13 7.73
C LEU A 35 -3.38 -5.73 9.10
N ARG A 36 -2.59 -5.05 9.94
CA ARG A 36 -2.95 -4.58 11.27
C ARG A 36 -2.17 -3.30 11.63
N THR A 37 -2.72 -2.46 12.49
CA THR A 37 -1.99 -1.31 13.05
C THR A 37 -1.31 -1.62 14.37
N GLN A 38 -1.88 -2.52 15.18
CA GLN A 38 -1.32 -2.92 16.47
C GLN A 38 -0.12 -3.85 16.29
N ASP A 39 0.92 -3.64 17.11
CA ASP A 39 2.13 -4.46 17.11
C ASP A 39 2.72 -4.62 15.69
N HIS A 40 2.82 -3.49 14.99
CA HIS A 40 3.34 -3.41 13.63
C HIS A 40 4.67 -2.65 13.65
N PRO A 41 5.83 -3.33 13.58
CA PRO A 41 7.13 -2.71 13.78
C PRO A 41 7.46 -1.65 12.71
N GLY A 42 6.93 -1.80 11.50
CA GLY A 42 7.08 -0.77 10.46
C GLY A 42 6.32 0.52 10.76
N ILE A 43 5.19 0.44 11.48
CA ILE A 43 4.44 1.65 11.89
C ILE A 43 5.17 2.28 13.07
N GLU A 44 5.58 1.47 14.07
CA GLU A 44 6.35 1.94 15.21
C GLU A 44 7.63 2.67 14.77
N TYR A 45 8.39 2.09 13.86
CA TYR A 45 9.58 2.72 13.30
C TYR A 45 9.22 4.04 12.59
N ALA A 46 8.29 4.01 11.64
CA ALA A 46 7.97 5.18 10.82
C ALA A 46 7.46 6.36 11.67
N THR A 47 6.58 6.09 12.64
CA THR A 47 6.05 7.15 13.55
C THR A 47 7.06 7.67 14.57
N ARG A 48 8.17 6.95 14.78
CA ARG A 48 9.26 7.39 15.66
C ARG A 48 10.26 8.27 14.94
N GLU A 49 10.56 7.93 13.68
CA GLU A 49 11.61 8.59 12.90
C GLU A 49 11.10 9.74 12.00
N HIS A 50 9.80 9.75 11.67
CA HIS A 50 9.22 10.73 10.75
C HIS A 50 8.02 11.45 11.37
N GLU A 51 7.85 12.72 11.03
CA GLU A 51 6.69 13.53 11.45
C GLU A 51 5.36 13.03 10.87
N SER A 52 5.40 12.52 9.63
CA SER A 52 4.22 12.05 8.91
C SER A 52 4.40 10.63 8.37
N ILE A 53 3.29 9.89 8.29
CA ILE A 53 3.27 8.58 7.62
C ILE A 53 2.15 8.48 6.59
N LEU A 54 2.43 7.79 5.48
CA LEU A 54 1.46 7.39 4.47
C LEU A 54 1.27 5.86 4.50
N PRO A 55 0.19 5.35 5.11
CA PRO A 55 -0.15 3.94 5.01
C PRO A 55 -0.58 3.60 3.57
N LEU A 56 0.07 2.61 2.96
CA LEU A 56 -0.14 2.23 1.57
C LEU A 56 -0.38 0.72 1.43
N PHE A 57 -1.41 0.35 0.67
CA PHE A 57 -1.59 -1.00 0.14
C PHE A 57 -1.68 -0.95 -1.40
N VAL A 58 -0.92 -1.83 -2.06
CA VAL A 58 -0.86 -1.93 -3.52
C VAL A 58 -1.55 -3.20 -3.99
N PHE A 59 -2.60 -3.04 -4.78
CA PHE A 59 -3.26 -4.11 -5.49
C PHE A 59 -2.44 -4.47 -6.73
N ASP A 60 -1.53 -5.43 -6.57
CA ASP A 60 -0.65 -5.93 -7.62
C ASP A 60 -1.47 -6.55 -8.76
N SER A 61 -1.41 -5.92 -9.94
CA SER A 61 -2.15 -6.36 -11.13
C SER A 61 -1.84 -7.80 -11.55
N SER A 62 -0.64 -8.32 -11.26
CA SER A 62 -0.26 -9.70 -11.57
C SER A 62 -1.00 -10.72 -10.70
N PHE A 63 -1.22 -10.37 -9.43
CA PHE A 63 -1.91 -11.22 -8.44
C PHE A 63 -3.41 -11.37 -8.72
N TYR A 64 -4.03 -10.32 -9.29
CA TYR A 64 -5.46 -10.25 -9.61
C TYR A 64 -5.81 -10.63 -11.06
N SER A 65 -4.83 -11.04 -11.86
CA SER A 65 -5.06 -11.49 -13.24
C SER A 65 -5.78 -12.86 -13.29
N GLU A 66 -6.41 -13.20 -14.42
CA GLU A 66 -7.09 -14.50 -14.62
C GLU A 66 -6.15 -15.72 -14.47
N GLY A 67 -4.83 -15.52 -14.58
CA GLY A 67 -3.80 -16.53 -14.31
C GLY A 67 -3.21 -16.46 -12.90
N GLY A 68 -3.74 -15.59 -12.04
CA GLY A 68 -3.32 -15.41 -10.67
C GLY A 68 -3.66 -16.62 -9.79
N LEU A 69 -2.90 -16.81 -8.72
CA LEU A 69 -3.04 -17.96 -7.83
C LEU A 69 -4.13 -17.77 -6.75
N ALA A 70 -4.82 -16.63 -6.76
CA ALA A 70 -5.83 -16.31 -5.78
C ALA A 70 -7.20 -16.82 -6.27
N CYS A 71 -7.81 -17.74 -5.50
CA CYS A 71 -9.22 -18.07 -5.70
C CYS A 71 -10.12 -17.01 -5.05
N ASP A 72 -11.39 -16.96 -5.48
CA ASP A 72 -12.39 -15.97 -5.03
C ASP A 72 -12.46 -15.83 -3.51
N ALA A 73 -12.41 -16.95 -2.77
CA ALA A 73 -12.45 -16.94 -1.30
C ALA A 73 -11.24 -16.23 -0.67
N ARG A 74 -10.04 -16.39 -1.24
CA ARG A 74 -8.82 -15.71 -0.78
C ARG A 74 -8.88 -14.21 -1.08
N ILE A 75 -9.41 -13.85 -2.24
CA ILE A 75 -9.62 -12.45 -2.62
C ILE A 75 -10.62 -11.80 -1.68
N GLN A 76 -11.78 -12.42 -1.47
CA GLN A 76 -12.79 -11.91 -0.55
C GLN A 76 -12.23 -11.70 0.86
N PHE A 77 -11.54 -12.71 1.42
CA PHE A 77 -10.92 -12.61 2.73
C PHE A 77 -9.91 -11.45 2.81
N LEU A 78 -9.09 -11.27 1.77
CA LEU A 78 -8.16 -10.14 1.69
C LEU A 78 -8.90 -8.79 1.72
N HIS A 79 -9.96 -8.62 0.94
CA HIS A 79 -10.76 -7.39 0.94
C HIS A 79 -11.40 -7.12 2.31
N GLU A 80 -11.87 -8.16 3.01
CA GLU A 80 -12.39 -8.03 4.38
C GLU A 80 -11.29 -7.55 5.36
N CYS A 81 -10.09 -8.13 5.28
CA CYS A 81 -8.95 -7.66 6.08
C CYS A 81 -8.53 -6.22 5.76
N LEU A 82 -8.55 -5.82 4.48
CA LEU A 82 -8.21 -4.45 4.08
C LEU A 82 -9.27 -3.44 4.55
N ALA A 83 -10.55 -3.82 4.53
CA ALA A 83 -11.62 -2.99 5.07
C ALA A 83 -11.48 -2.78 6.58
N ASP A 84 -11.11 -3.84 7.31
CA ASP A 84 -10.82 -3.78 8.74
C ASP A 84 -9.59 -2.89 9.02
N LEU A 85 -8.48 -3.10 8.31
CA LEU A 85 -7.28 -2.27 8.43
C LEU A 85 -7.56 -0.79 8.16
N ALA A 86 -8.33 -0.47 7.12
CA ALA A 86 -8.76 0.89 6.85
C ALA A 86 -9.61 1.46 8.00
N GLY A 87 -10.44 0.63 8.65
CA GLY A 87 -11.16 0.99 9.87
C GLY A 87 -10.23 1.33 11.03
N GLN A 88 -9.20 0.51 11.26
CA GLN A 88 -8.19 0.74 12.29
C GLN A 88 -7.47 2.09 12.08
N TYR A 89 -7.07 2.43 10.84
CA TYR A 89 -6.45 3.72 10.55
C TYR A 89 -7.40 4.90 10.79
N ARG A 90 -8.68 4.78 10.40
CA ARG A 90 -9.67 5.84 10.67
C ARG A 90 -9.85 6.09 12.17
N THR A 91 -9.82 5.05 13.00
CA THR A 91 -9.85 5.20 14.46
C THR A 91 -8.63 5.93 15.01
N LEU A 92 -7.50 5.87 14.31
CA LEU A 92 -6.25 6.59 14.63
C LEU A 92 -6.15 7.96 13.93
N ASN A 93 -7.25 8.49 13.37
CA ASN A 93 -7.28 9.73 12.59
C ASN A 93 -6.42 9.73 11.31
N GLY A 94 -6.03 8.55 10.82
CA GLY A 94 -5.34 8.36 9.54
C GLY A 94 -6.24 7.75 8.47
N GLU A 95 -5.67 7.53 7.29
CA GLU A 95 -6.33 6.88 6.16
C GLU A 95 -5.40 5.87 5.49
N LEU A 96 -5.94 4.70 5.13
CA LEU A 96 -5.21 3.73 4.33
C LEU A 96 -5.35 4.06 2.85
N THR A 97 -4.22 4.30 2.20
CA THR A 97 -4.16 4.56 0.77
C THR A 97 -4.13 3.25 -0.02
N PHE A 98 -4.98 3.17 -1.05
CA PHE A 98 -5.06 2.03 -1.95
C PHE A 98 -4.67 2.44 -3.37
N ILE A 99 -3.75 1.71 -4.00
CA ILE A 99 -3.35 1.94 -5.39
C ILE A 99 -3.38 0.61 -6.15
N HIS A 100 -3.85 0.59 -7.40
CA HIS A 100 -3.64 -0.56 -8.28
C HIS A 100 -2.51 -0.22 -9.25
N ASP A 101 -1.38 -0.88 -9.09
CA ASP A 101 -0.19 -0.67 -9.93
C ASP A 101 0.75 -1.88 -9.80
N ASP A 102 1.83 -1.90 -10.57
CA ASP A 102 2.98 -2.74 -10.25
C ASP A 102 3.67 -2.16 -8.99
N PRO A 103 3.81 -2.94 -7.91
CA PRO A 103 4.38 -2.43 -6.67
C PRO A 103 5.85 -2.00 -6.81
N VAL A 104 6.63 -2.61 -7.70
CA VAL A 104 8.03 -2.24 -7.91
C VAL A 104 8.10 -0.88 -8.58
N ASP A 105 7.34 -0.68 -9.66
CA ASP A 105 7.33 0.58 -10.41
C ASP A 105 6.73 1.74 -9.60
N LEU A 106 5.70 1.46 -8.80
CA LEU A 106 5.09 2.45 -7.92
C LEU A 106 6.05 2.87 -6.81
N LEU A 107 6.66 1.93 -6.09
CA LEU A 107 7.53 2.26 -4.96
C LEU A 107 8.81 2.95 -5.42
N ALA A 108 9.36 2.55 -6.59
CA ALA A 108 10.52 3.23 -7.17
C ALA A 108 10.25 4.70 -7.50
N ALA A 109 9.00 5.05 -7.85
CA ALA A 109 8.62 6.44 -8.04
C ALA A 109 8.34 7.15 -6.73
N LEU A 110 7.66 6.51 -5.77
CA LEU A 110 7.39 7.12 -4.48
C LEU A 110 8.68 7.42 -3.70
N ASP A 111 9.70 6.56 -3.81
CA ASP A 111 11.02 6.71 -3.18
C ASP A 111 11.72 8.02 -3.55
N THR A 112 11.39 8.65 -4.69
CA THR A 112 11.94 9.95 -5.07
C THR A 112 11.23 11.15 -4.42
N HIS A 113 10.10 10.92 -3.77
CA HIS A 113 9.22 11.95 -3.18
C HIS A 113 9.03 11.80 -1.67
N VAL A 114 9.63 10.80 -1.03
CA VAL A 114 9.47 10.50 0.39
C VAL A 114 10.83 10.22 1.01
N ASP A 115 10.95 10.39 2.32
CA ASP A 115 12.22 10.20 3.04
C ASP A 115 12.56 8.72 3.19
N GLU A 116 11.54 7.87 3.42
CA GLU A 116 11.75 6.44 3.55
C GLU A 116 10.51 5.61 3.15
N VAL A 117 10.74 4.46 2.53
CA VAL A 117 9.72 3.43 2.34
C VAL A 117 9.96 2.28 3.32
N VAL A 118 9.04 2.12 4.25
CA VAL A 118 9.12 1.14 5.35
C VAL A 118 8.16 -0.02 5.09
N THR A 119 8.65 -1.25 5.23
CA THR A 119 7.81 -2.46 5.21
C THR A 119 8.33 -3.48 6.21
N THR A 120 7.50 -4.46 6.56
CA THR A 120 7.94 -5.53 7.45
C THR A 120 8.85 -6.51 6.71
N ALA A 121 9.93 -6.92 7.39
CA ALA A 121 10.79 -7.97 6.89
C ALA A 121 10.02 -9.30 6.93
N ASP A 122 9.73 -9.84 5.75
CA ASP A 122 9.05 -11.12 5.59
C ASP A 122 9.99 -12.11 4.90
N PRO A 123 9.96 -13.41 5.26
CA PRO A 123 10.68 -14.42 4.50
C PRO A 123 10.19 -14.42 3.05
N THR A 124 11.12 -14.34 2.11
CA THR A 124 10.83 -14.41 0.68
C THR A 124 10.46 -15.85 0.30
N GLY A 125 9.18 -16.20 0.48
CA GLY A 125 8.59 -17.28 -0.29
C GLY A 125 8.46 -16.84 -1.75
N ARG A 126 8.71 -17.72 -2.72
CA ARG A 126 8.39 -17.41 -4.12
C ARG A 126 6.92 -17.03 -4.19
N TYR A 127 6.66 -15.78 -4.60
CA TYR A 127 5.33 -15.36 -5.03
C TYR A 127 4.99 -16.22 -6.24
N GLY A 128 4.13 -17.21 -6.03
CA GLY A 128 3.59 -18.04 -7.09
C GLY A 128 4.54 -18.97 -7.84
N LEU A 129 4.89 -20.08 -7.18
CA LEU A 129 5.02 -21.35 -7.89
C LEU A 129 3.70 -22.11 -7.80
#